data_AF-A0A9K3D4N7-F1
#
_entry.id   AF-A0A9K3D4N7-F1
#
_cell.length_a   1.000
_cell.length_b   1.000
_cell.length_c   1.000
_cell.angle_alpha   90.00
_cell.angle_beta   90.00
_cell.angle_gamma   90.00
#
_symmetry.space_group_name_H-M   'P 1'
#
loop_
_entity.id
_entity.type
_entity.pdbx_description
1 polymer ?
#
loop_
_entity_poly.entity_id
_entity_poly.type
_entity_poly.pdbx_seq_one_letter_code
_entity_poly.pdbx_strand_id
1 'polypeptide(L)' 'MVERETKVSVMMTFTGLLMLMELVVGLISHSLTLTADAFHMLSDTISLVVGLISIKISKRPADKSNSFGYQ' A
#
# COMPACT_ATOMS: atom_id res chain seq x y z
N MET A 1 -7.88 22.90 9.35
CA MET A 1 -7.57 21.97 8.25
C MET A 1 -6.32 21.12 8.54
N VAL A 2 -5.24 21.71 9.10
CA VAL A 2 -3.99 21.01 9.48
C VAL A 2 -4.20 19.79 10.40
N GLU A 3 -5.14 19.84 11.34
CA GLU A 3 -5.38 18.76 12.31
C GLU A 3 -5.79 17.41 11.68
N ARG A 4 -6.45 17.44 10.51
CA ARG A 4 -6.86 16.21 9.80
C ARG A 4 -5.70 15.56 9.05
N GLU A 5 -4.80 16.36 8.50
CA GLU A 5 -3.66 15.86 7.71
C GLU A 5 -2.62 15.18 8.62
N THR A 6 -2.35 15.77 9.80
CA THR A 6 -1.49 15.15 10.80
C THR A 6 -2.08 13.84 11.31
N LYS A 7 -3.41 13.80 11.54
CA LYS A 7 -4.09 12.59 12.02
C LYS A 7 -4.00 11.43 11.03
N VAL A 8 -4.20 11.72 9.74
CA VAL A 8 -4.09 10.72 8.66
C VAL A 8 -2.64 10.24 8.49
N SER A 9 -1.66 11.15 8.55
CA SER A 9 -0.25 10.77 8.46
C SER A 9 0.18 9.88 9.63
N VAL A 10 -0.26 10.19 10.85
CA VAL A 10 0.02 9.36 12.04
C VAL A 10 -0.61 7.98 11.91
N MET A 11 -1.86 7.89 11.43
CA MET A 11 -2.55 6.62 11.20
C MET A 11 -1.80 5.76 10.17
N MET A 12 -1.36 6.34 9.05
CA MET A 12 -0.56 5.62 8.05
C MET A 12 0.75 5.08 8.62
N THR A 13 1.47 5.88 9.40
CA THR A 13 2.71 5.42 10.04
C THR A 13 2.45 4.28 11.00
N PHE A 14 1.40 4.37 11.83
CA PHE A 14 1.03 3.32 12.78
C PHE A 14 0.62 2.02 12.08
N THR A 15 -0.25 2.09 11.07
CA THR A 15 -0.68 0.92 10.30
C THR A 15 0.51 0.24 9.60
N GLY A 16 1.43 1.00 9.02
CA GLY A 16 2.63 0.43 8.41
C GLY A 16 3.57 -0.23 9.42
N LEU A 17 3.68 0.32 10.63
CA LEU A 17 4.50 -0.24 11.71
C LEU A 17 3.89 -1.54 12.27
N LEU A 18 2.57 -1.57 12.43
CA LEU A 18 1.82 -2.76 12.85
C LEU A 18 1.92 -3.87 11.80
N MET A 19 1.81 -3.55 10.51
CA MET A 19 1.99 -4.51 9.42
C MET A 19 3.38 -5.18 9.46
N LEU A 20 4.45 -4.41 9.70
CA LEU A 20 5.80 -4.96 9.85
C LEU A 20 5.93 -5.81 11.12
N MET A 21 5.28 -5.41 12.21
CA MET A 21 5.28 -6.15 13.47
C MET A 21 4.54 -7.50 13.33
N GLU A 22 3.38 -7.53 12.69
CA GLU A 22 2.61 -8.76 12.44
C GLU A 22 3.33 -9.71 11.50
N LEU A 23 4.08 -9.19 10.50
CA LEU A 23 4.95 -10.00 9.66
C LEU A 23 6.02 -10.73 10.49
N VAL A 24 6.72 -10.00 11.38
CA VAL A 24 7.79 -10.56 12.22
C VAL A 24 7.23 -11.51 13.28
N VAL A 25 6.12 -11.14 13.93
CA VAL A 25 5.48 -11.98 14.96
C VAL A 25 4.83 -13.23 14.34
N GLY A 26 4.24 -13.14 13.15
CA GLY A 26 3.70 -14.30 12.42
C GLY A 26 4.78 -15.33 12.07
N LEU A 27 5.95 -14.85 11.63
CA LEU A 27 7.14 -15.68 11.38
C LEU A 27 7.66 -16.34 12.67
N ILE A 28 7.75 -15.60 13.78
CA ILE A 28 8.25 -16.13 15.07
C ILE A 28 7.27 -17.10 15.71
N SER A 29 5.96 -16.82 15.67
CA SER A 29 4.93 -17.67 16.28
C SER A 29 4.64 -18.94 15.51
N HIS A 30 5.21 -19.14 14.31
CA HIS A 30 4.97 -20.31 13.44
C HIS A 30 3.46 -20.59 13.20
N SER A 31 2.63 -19.57 13.35
CA SER A 31 1.18 -19.68 13.34
C SER A 31 0.65 -19.40 11.94
N LEU A 32 0.05 -20.40 11.29
CA LEU A 32 -0.54 -20.25 9.95
C LEU A 32 -1.63 -19.17 9.93
N THR A 33 -2.41 -19.01 11.01
CA THR A 33 -3.50 -18.04 11.08
C THR A 33 -2.99 -16.61 11.14
N LEU A 34 -1.98 -16.33 11.98
CA LEU A 34 -1.41 -14.99 12.10
C LEU A 34 -0.55 -14.61 10.88
N THR A 35 0.11 -15.62 10.30
CA THR A 35 0.84 -15.46 9.03
C THR A 35 -0.13 -15.18 7.88
N ALA A 36 -1.29 -15.85 7.80
CA ALA A 36 -2.30 -15.59 6.78
C ALA A 36 -2.86 -14.16 6.86
N ASP A 37 -3.08 -13.64 8.07
CA ASP A 37 -3.56 -12.26 8.29
C ASP A 37 -2.51 -11.23 7.85
N ALA A 38 -1.23 -11.47 8.19
CA ALA A 38 -0.10 -10.64 7.73
C ALA A 38 0.07 -10.68 6.20
N PHE A 39 -0.12 -11.84 5.56
CA PHE A 39 -0.06 -11.96 4.09
C PHE A 39 -1.20 -11.23 3.39
N HIS A 40 -2.40 -11.19 3.98
CA HIS A 40 -3.52 -10.45 3.43
C HIS A 40 -3.22 -8.94 3.39
N MET A 41 -2.76 -8.37 4.51
CA MET A 41 -2.38 -6.94 4.59
C MET A 41 -1.16 -6.59 3.72
N LEU A 42 -0.20 -7.53 3.58
CA LEU A 42 0.93 -7.38 2.67
C LEU A 42 0.46 -7.31 1.20
N SER A 43 -0.45 -8.19 0.80
CA SER A 43 -1.02 -8.22 -0.56
C SER A 43 -1.78 -6.93 -0.87
N ASP A 44 -2.55 -6.41 0.10
CA ASP A 44 -3.25 -5.14 -0.04
C ASP A 44 -2.27 -3.97 -0.19
N THR A 45 -1.19 -3.98 0.57
CA THR A 45 -0.13 -2.95 0.48
C THR A 45 0.60 -3.00 -0.86
N ILE A 46 0.93 -4.19 -1.37
CA ILE A 46 1.52 -4.36 -2.70
C ILE A 46 0.55 -3.84 -3.78
N SER A 47 -0.74 -4.13 -3.65
CA SER A 47 -1.77 -3.66 -4.58
C SER A 47 -1.84 -2.13 -4.61
N LEU A 48 -1.74 -1.46 -3.45
CA LEU A 48 -1.66 0.01 -3.37
C LEU A 48 -0.38 0.56 -4.02
N VAL A 49 0.78 -0.07 -3.79
CA VAL A 49 2.06 0.35 -4.39
C VAL A 49 2.03 0.20 -5.91
N VAL A 50 1.53 -0.94 -6.42
CA VAL A 50 1.38 -1.19 -7.86
C VAL A 50 0.37 -0.21 -8.46
N GLY A 51 -0.74 0.08 -7.78
CA GLY A 51 -1.70 1.10 -8.18
C GLY A 51 -1.09 2.49 -8.28
N LEU A 52 -0.28 2.89 -7.30
CA LEU A 52 0.44 4.18 -7.32
C LEU A 52 1.48 4.24 -8.46
N ILE A 53 2.20 3.14 -8.72
CA ILE A 53 3.13 3.04 -9.86
C ILE A 53 2.36 3.13 -11.18
N SER A 54 1.24 2.41 -11.31
CA SER A 54 0.36 2.45 -12.48
C SER A 54 -0.15 3.86 -12.73
N ILE A 55 -0.66 4.56 -11.71
CA ILE A 55 -1.09 5.96 -11.80
C ILE A 55 0.08 6.87 -12.19
N LYS A 56 1.28 6.64 -11.64
CA LYS A 56 2.48 7.42 -11.97
C LYS A 56 2.92 7.20 -13.43
N ILE A 57 2.75 5.98 -13.94
CA ILE A 57 2.98 5.63 -15.35
C ILE A 57 1.89 6.25 -16.23
N SER A 58 0.62 6.19 -15.84
CA SER A 58 -0.49 6.83 -16.56
C SER A 58 -0.41 8.36 -16.54
N LYS A 59 0.25 8.95 -15.53
CA LYS A 59 0.57 10.38 -15.44
C LYS A 59 1.80 10.80 -16.25
N ARG A 60 2.59 9.87 -16.82
CA ARG A 60 3.60 10.27 -17.83
C ARG A 60 2.84 10.87 -19.02
N PRO A 61 3.28 12.03 -19.55
CA PRO A 61 2.57 12.73 -20.62
C PRO A 61 2.42 11.80 -21.82
N ALA A 62 1.22 11.78 -22.41
CA ALA A 62 0.94 11.04 -23.62
C ALA A 62 1.96 11.45 -24.69
N ASP A 63 2.84 10.52 -25.05
CA ASP A 63 3.64 10.66 -26.25
C ASP A 63 2.69 10.75 -27.44
N LYS A 64 3.03 11.57 -28.44
CA LYS A 64 2.16 12.06 -29.54
C LYS A 64 1.59 10.97 -30.47
N SER A 65 1.64 9.69 -30.09
CA SER A 65 1.30 8.55 -30.94
C SER A 65 0.10 7.72 -30.45
N ASN A 66 -0.58 8.05 -29.34
CA ASN A 66 -1.73 7.27 -28.88
C ASN A 66 -2.98 8.14 -28.63
N SER A 67 -3.93 8.02 -29.56
CA SER A 67 -5.13 8.86 -29.69
C SER A 67 -6.31 8.50 -28.76
N PHE A 68 -6.09 7.71 -27.71
CA PHE A 68 -7.16 7.37 -26.76
C PHE A 68 -6.67 7.59 -25.34
N GLY A 69 -7.14 8.68 -24.75
CA GLY A 69 -6.94 8.99 -23.34
C GLY A 69 -7.49 7.86 -22.47
N TYR A 70 -6.67 7.38 -21.56
CA TYR A 70 -7.03 6.30 -20.65
C TYR A 70 -7.82 6.90 -19.48
N GLN A 71 -9.16 6.88 -19.58
CA GLN A 71 -10.07 6.98 -18.43
C GLN A 71 -10.18 5.63 -17.74
#